data_AF-A0A2M8WW26-F1
#
_entry.id   AF-A0A2M8WW26-F1
#
_cell.length_a   1.000
_cell.length_b   1.000
_cell.length_c   1.000
_cell.angle_alpha   90.00
_cell.angle_beta   90.00
_cell.angle_gamma   90.00
#
_symmetry.space_group_name_H-M   'P 1'
#
loop_
_entity.id
_entity.type
_entity.pdbx_description
1 polymer ?
#
loop_
_entity_poly.entity_id
_entity_poly.type
_entity_poly.pdbx_seq_one_letter_code
_entity_poly.pdbx_strand_id
1 'polypeptide(L)'
;MLTSTETARTATELRASYDLTGLTLDEVATDLHLAPAQVAATLDVTPASDPSDVWLLRDYLDQAVRDAGRTPVPFSTLTRANKLKARMWFSLRRAPRHDFGVA
;
A
#
# COMPACT_ATOMS: atom_id res chain seq x y z
N MET A 1 -15.11 -8.71 -2.33
CA MET A 1 -14.25 -8.99 -3.50
C MET A 1 -14.29 -7.76 -4.40
N LEU A 2 -13.13 -7.33 -4.92
CA LEU A 2 -13.03 -6.22 -5.87
C LEU A 2 -13.52 -6.68 -7.24
N THR A 3 -14.23 -5.81 -7.95
CA THR A 3 -14.48 -5.98 -9.39
C THR A 3 -13.20 -5.70 -10.19
N SER A 4 -13.14 -6.11 -11.47
CA SER A 4 -11.99 -5.82 -12.33
C SER A 4 -11.73 -4.30 -12.46
N THR A 5 -12.79 -3.50 -12.53
CA THR A 5 -12.69 -2.03 -12.57
C THR A 5 -12.14 -1.45 -11.27
N GLU A 6 -12.62 -1.93 -10.12
CA GLU A 6 -12.09 -1.49 -8.81
C GLU A 6 -10.66 -1.97 -8.60
N THR A 7 -10.30 -3.14 -9.11
CA THR A 7 -8.94 -3.68 -9.07
C THR A 7 -7.98 -2.79 -9.85
N ALA A 8 -8.30 -2.49 -11.12
CA ALA A 8 -7.49 -1.61 -11.95
C ALA A 8 -7.35 -0.21 -11.35
N ARG A 9 -8.43 0.34 -10.79
CA ARG A 9 -8.38 1.64 -10.10
C ARG A 9 -7.52 1.60 -8.85
N THR A 10 -7.67 0.57 -8.02
CA THR A 10 -6.88 0.41 -6.79
C THR A 10 -5.38 0.30 -7.11
N ALA A 11 -5.03 -0.43 -8.18
CA ALA A 11 -3.65 -0.52 -8.65
C ALA A 11 -3.09 0.84 -9.08
N THR A 12 -3.87 1.63 -9.85
CA THR A 12 -3.48 2.99 -10.23
C THR A 12 -3.28 3.90 -9.00
N GLU A 13 -4.17 3.84 -8.01
CA GLU A 13 -4.08 4.63 -6.78
C GLU A 13 -2.86 4.23 -5.92
N LEU A 14 -2.55 2.93 -5.84
CA LEU A 14 -1.37 2.42 -5.15
C LEU A 14 -0.07 2.87 -5.84
N ARG A 15 0.02 2.73 -7.17
CA ARG A 15 1.19 3.19 -7.93
C ARG A 15 1.40 4.70 -7.81
N ALA A 16 0.32 5.48 -7.93
CA ALA A 16 0.42 6.93 -7.73
C ALA A 16 0.89 7.31 -6.32
N SER A 17 0.46 6.56 -5.30
CA SER A 17 0.95 6.76 -3.93
C SER A 17 2.42 6.36 -3.78
N TYR A 18 2.83 5.26 -4.41
CA TYR A 18 4.21 4.79 -4.43
C TYR A 18 5.15 5.81 -5.09
N ASP A 19 4.78 6.33 -6.25
CA ASP A 19 5.57 7.34 -6.98
C ASP A 19 5.80 8.61 -6.14
N LEU A 20 4.84 8.97 -5.28
CA LEU A 20 4.98 10.12 -4.38
C LEU A 20 5.96 9.88 -3.23
N THR A 21 6.23 8.64 -2.84
CA THR A 21 7.18 8.35 -1.75
C THR A 21 8.63 8.64 -2.16
N GLY A 22 8.96 8.49 -3.45
CA GLY A 22 10.33 8.54 -3.95
C GLY A 22 11.18 7.32 -3.55
N LEU A 23 10.58 6.31 -2.92
CA LEU A 23 11.26 5.08 -2.50
C LEU A 23 11.40 4.09 -3.64
N THR A 24 12.37 3.19 -3.50
CA THR A 24 12.58 2.03 -4.37
C THR A 24 11.76 0.82 -3.89
N LEU A 25 11.53 -0.14 -4.78
CA LEU A 25 10.85 -1.39 -4.42
C LEU A 25 11.59 -2.15 -3.32
N ASP A 26 12.92 -2.11 -3.32
CA ASP A 26 13.75 -2.78 -2.32
C ASP A 26 13.62 -2.14 -0.93
N GLU A 27 13.55 -0.81 -0.84
CA GLU A 27 13.30 -0.11 0.43
C GLU A 27 11.92 -0.46 0.99
N VAL A 28 10.88 -0.39 0.15
CA VAL A 28 9.52 -0.77 0.55
C VAL A 28 9.46 -2.25 0.97
N ALA A 29 10.09 -3.13 0.20
CA ALA A 29 10.14 -4.56 0.49
C ALA A 29 10.85 -4.84 1.83
N THR A 30 11.98 -4.17 2.06
CA THR A 30 12.75 -4.29 3.30
C THR A 30 11.91 -3.86 4.49
N ASP A 31 11.27 -2.69 4.42
CA ASP A 31 10.44 -2.17 5.50
C ASP A 31 9.25 -3.08 5.80
N LEU A 32 8.57 -3.57 4.75
CA LEU A 32 7.38 -4.41 4.90
C LEU A 32 7.69 -5.89 5.23
N HIS A 33 8.98 -6.26 5.23
CA HIS A 33 9.45 -7.64 5.31
C HIS A 33 8.81 -8.53 4.23
N LEU A 34 8.78 -8.03 2.99
CA LEU A 34 8.25 -8.71 1.80
C LEU A 34 9.37 -8.91 0.77
N ALA A 35 9.11 -9.74 -0.24
CA ALA A 35 9.98 -9.79 -1.42
C ALA A 35 9.65 -8.61 -2.36
N PRO A 36 10.63 -8.02 -3.08
CA PRO A 36 10.37 -6.95 -4.06
C PRO A 36 9.34 -7.34 -5.13
N ALA A 37 9.38 -8.59 -5.60
CA ALA A 37 8.39 -9.11 -6.54
C ALA A 37 6.96 -9.16 -5.95
N GLN A 38 6.84 -9.41 -4.65
CA GLN A 38 5.55 -9.41 -3.95
C GLN A 38 5.02 -7.98 -3.78
N VAL A 39 5.90 -7.00 -3.51
CA VAL A 39 5.52 -5.58 -3.50
C VAL A 39 5.03 -5.16 -4.89
N ALA A 40 5.76 -5.50 -5.95
CA ALA A 40 5.34 -5.21 -7.32
C ALA A 40 3.98 -5.83 -7.67
N ALA A 41 3.76 -7.10 -7.35
CA ALA A 41 2.47 -7.77 -7.54
C ALA A 41 1.34 -7.12 -6.71
N THR A 42 1.65 -6.62 -5.50
CA THR A 42 0.68 -5.95 -4.62
C THR A 42 0.32 -4.56 -5.14
N LEU A 43 1.29 -3.79 -5.65
CA LEU A 43 1.05 -2.51 -6.35
C LEU A 43 0.09 -2.70 -7.53
N ASP A 44 0.19 -3.83 -8.21
CA ASP A 44 -0.60 -4.17 -9.38
C ASP A 44 -1.93 -4.85 -9.04
N VAL A 45 -2.16 -5.15 -7.75
CA VAL A 45 -3.34 -5.86 -7.22
C VAL A 45 -3.66 -7.12 -8.04
N THR A 46 -2.62 -7.91 -8.33
CA THR A 46 -2.76 -9.16 -9.08
C THR A 46 -3.62 -10.19 -8.32
N PRO A 47 -4.15 -11.23 -8.99
CA PRO A 47 -4.87 -12.30 -8.30
C PRO A 47 -4.05 -13.07 -7.25
N ALA A 48 -2.71 -12.97 -7.31
CA ALA A 48 -1.81 -13.60 -6.35
C ALA A 48 -1.58 -12.74 -5.09
N SER A 49 -2.06 -11.49 -5.07
CA SER A 49 -1.82 -10.56 -3.98
C SER A 49 -2.67 -10.91 -2.75
N ASP A 50 -2.04 -11.02 -1.58
CA ASP A 50 -2.76 -11.19 -0.32
C ASP A 50 -3.49 -9.87 0.03
N PRO A 51 -4.81 -9.91 0.31
CA PRO A 51 -5.55 -8.73 0.78
C PRO A 51 -4.90 -8.03 1.98
N SER A 52 -4.26 -8.78 2.89
CA SER A 52 -3.54 -8.25 4.04
C SER A 52 -2.34 -7.41 3.64
N ASP A 53 -1.62 -7.83 2.59
CA ASP A 53 -0.47 -7.10 2.06
C ASP A 53 -0.90 -5.85 1.28
N VAL A 54 -2.02 -5.90 0.58
CA VAL A 54 -2.61 -4.71 -0.08
C VAL A 54 -2.93 -3.63 0.95
N TRP A 55 -3.55 -4.00 2.08
CA TRP A 55 -3.82 -3.06 3.17
C TRP A 55 -2.55 -2.57 3.87
N LEU A 56 -1.58 -3.45 4.07
CA LEU A 56 -0.28 -3.11 4.65
C LEU A 56 0.44 -2.08 3.79
N LEU A 57 0.56 -2.36 2.49
CA LEU A 57 1.20 -1.48 1.52
C LEU A 57 0.48 -0.13 1.46
N ARG A 58 -0.86 -0.12 1.39
CA ARG A 58 -1.64 1.13 1.39
C ARG A 58 -1.35 2.02 2.60
N ASP A 59 -1.29 1.44 3.80
CA ASP A 59 -1.02 2.21 5.01
C ASP A 59 0.42 2.73 5.05
N TYR A 60 1.37 1.90 4.63
CA TYR A 60 2.77 2.27 4.55
C TYR A 60 2.98 3.41 3.57
N LEU A 61 2.40 3.33 2.36
CA LEU A 61 2.50 4.38 1.35
C LEU A 61 1.86 5.69 1.82
N ASP A 62 0.65 5.65 2.40
CA ASP A 62 0.00 6.85 2.94
C ASP A 62 0.87 7.53 4.01
N GLN A 63 1.54 6.73 4.85
CA GLN A 63 2.41 7.26 5.89
C GLN A 63 3.73 7.80 5.33
N ALA A 64 4.39 7.05 4.44
CA ALA A 64 5.64 7.45 3.79
C ALA A 64 5.48 8.73 2.98
N VAL A 65 4.36 8.90 2.25
CA VAL A 65 4.07 10.16 1.53
C VAL A 65 3.95 11.34 2.49
N ARG A 66 3.29 11.17 3.64
CA ARG A 66 3.18 12.23 4.66
C ARG A 66 4.52 12.58 5.26
N ASP A 67 5.32 11.57 5.59
CA ASP A 67 6.63 11.74 6.21
C ASP A 67 7.63 12.40 5.24
N ALA A 68 7.47 12.18 3.93
CA ALA A 68 8.17 12.92 2.88
C ALA A 68 7.62 14.35 2.64
N GLY A 69 6.70 14.84 3.47
CA GLY A 69 6.13 16.19 3.36
C GLY A 69 5.14 16.38 2.21
N ARG A 70 4.60 15.30 1.65
CA ARG A 70 3.69 15.31 0.49
C ARG A 70 2.26 14.94 0.91
N THR A 71 1.31 15.16 0.00
CA THR A 71 -0.11 14.85 0.22
C THR A 71 -0.46 13.48 -0.35
N PRO A 72 -1.00 12.53 0.45
CA PRO A 72 -1.39 11.21 -0.04
C PRO A 72 -2.54 11.23 -1.04
N VAL A 73 -2.51 10.28 -1.98
CA VAL A 73 -3.59 10.05 -2.93
C VAL A 73 -4.79 9.46 -2.19
N PRO A 74 -6.01 9.98 -2.40
CA PRO A 74 -7.21 9.39 -1.82
C PRO A 74 -7.51 8.04 -2.50
N PHE A 75 -7.84 7.03 -1.70
CA PHE A 75 -8.28 5.74 -2.20
C PHE A 75 -9.79 5.67 -2.32
N SER A 76 -10.30 5.21 -3.46
CA SER A 76 -11.73 5.03 -3.68
C SER A 76 -12.26 3.75 -3.04
N THR A 77 -11.47 2.66 -3.08
CA THR A 77 -11.86 1.37 -2.49
C THR A 77 -11.13 1.06 -1.18
N LEU A 78 -9.84 1.38 -1.07
CA LEU A 78 -9.05 1.18 0.16
C LEU A 78 -9.31 2.28 1.20
N THR A 79 -10.58 2.55 1.47
CA THR A 79 -11.05 3.57 2.43
C THR A 79 -10.94 3.08 3.87
N ARG A 80 -10.92 4.01 4.84
CA ARG A 80 -10.95 3.66 6.27
C ARG A 80 -12.17 2.81 6.65
N ALA A 81 -13.34 3.10 6.07
CA ALA A 81 -14.55 2.32 6.31
C ALA A 81 -14.40 0.88 5.81
N ASN A 82 -13.84 0.69 4.61
CA ASN A 82 -13.60 -0.65 4.08
C ASN A 82 -12.49 -1.39 4.84
N LYS A 83 -11.50 -0.68 5.37
CA LYS A 83 -10.47 -1.26 6.25
C LYS A 83 -11.06 -1.84 7.52
N LEU A 84 -11.99 -1.12 8.17
CA LEU A 84 -12.66 -1.61 9.38
C LEU A 84 -13.43 -2.91 9.10
N LYS A 85 -14.09 -2.99 7.94
CA LYS A 85 -14.75 -4.21 7.48
C LYS A 85 -13.72 -5.32 7.22
N ALA A 86 -12.66 -5.03 6.47
CA ALA A 86 -11.60 -5.98 6.10
C ALA A 86 -10.97 -6.68 7.31
N ARG A 87 -10.81 -5.97 8.45
CA ARG A 87 -10.29 -6.55 9.71
C ARG A 87 -11.12 -7.71 10.27
N MET A 88 -12.38 -7.85 9.86
CA MET A 88 -13.23 -8.97 10.28
C MET A 88 -12.89 -10.29 9.57
N TRP A 89 -12.21 -10.22 8.42
CA TRP A 89 -11.92 -11.40 7.59
C TRP A 89 -10.42 -11.62 7.35
N PHE A 90 -9.61 -10.56 7.43
CA PHE A 90 -8.18 -10.61 7.17
C PHE A 90 -7.38 -10.20 8.41
N SER A 91 -6.30 -10.93 8.66
CA SER A 91 -5.34 -10.64 9.73
C SER A 91 -4.47 -9.43 9.35
N LEU A 92 -5.03 -8.23 9.42
CA LEU A 92 -4.32 -7.02 9.03
C LEU A 92 -3.14 -6.73 9.95
N ARG A 93 -1.96 -6.52 9.34
CA ARG A 93 -0.74 -6.11 10.02
C ARG A 93 -0.69 -4.58 10.18
N ARG A 94 0.08 -4.10 11.16
CA ARG A 94 0.40 -2.67 11.28
C ARG A 94 1.57 -2.35 10.35
N ALA A 95 1.42 -1.33 9.51
CA ALA A 95 2.52 -0.84 8.69
C ALA A 95 3.67 -0.30 9.56
N PRO A 96 4.92 -0.70 9.29
CA PRO A 96 6.09 -0.01 9.81
C PRO A 96 6.20 1.39 9.20
N ARG A 97 7.09 2.22 9.74
CA ARG A 97 7.41 3.54 9.21
C ARG A 97 8.77 3.49 8.55
N HIS A 98 8.89 4.14 7.40
CA HIS A 98 10.19 4.41 6.80
C HIS A 98 10.88 5.54 7.57
N ASP A 99 12.19 5.41 7.78
CA ASP A 99 13.02 6.48 8.33
C ASP A 99 13.72 7.19 7.17
N PHE A 100 13.24 8.39 6.83
CA PHE A 100 13.83 9.20 5.77
C PHE A 100 15.17 9.85 6.16
N GLY A 101 15.61 9.68 7.42
CA GLY A 101 16.74 10.41 7.98
C GLY A 101 16.44 11.90 8.16
N VAL A 102 16.76 12.44 9.33
CA VAL A 102 16.90 13.90 9.46
C VAL A 102 18.21 14.29 8.75
N ALA A 103 18.08 14.98 7.61
CA ALA A 103 19.20 15.65 6.95
C ALA A 103 19.82 16.74 7.84
#